data_AF-C7DDN5-F1
#
_entry.id   AF-C7DDN5-F1
#
_cell.length_a   1.000
_cell.length_b   1.000
_cell.length_c   1.000
_cell.angle_alpha   90.00
_cell.angle_beta   90.00
_cell.angle_gamma   90.00
#
_symmetry.space_group_name_H-M   'P 1'
#
loop_
_entity.id
_entity.type
_entity.pdbx_description
1 polymer ?
#
loop_
_entity_poly.entity_id
_entity_poly.type
_entity_poly.pdbx_seq_one_letter_code
_entity_poly.pdbx_strand_id
1 'polypeptide(L)' 'MKRYGQPEISVIDTLRSYGAAMKVIGNAERQGIGQWSNNRVENAHLPFRRRVRAMLHFRQM' A
#
# COMPACT_ATOMS: atom_id res chain seq x y z
N MET A 1 8.50 -9.21 3.14
CA MET A 1 9.87 -8.72 3.47
C MET A 1 10.96 -9.16 2.47
N LYS A 2 10.76 -10.19 1.63
CA LYS A 2 11.78 -10.71 0.70
C LYS A 2 12.49 -9.69 -0.21
N ARG A 3 11.81 -8.60 -0.62
CA ARG A 3 12.36 -7.59 -1.55
C ARG A 3 12.94 -6.35 -0.86
N TYR A 4 12.36 -5.93 0.27
CA TYR A 4 12.68 -4.66 0.92
C TYR A 4 13.04 -4.80 2.41
N GLY A 5 13.19 -6.04 2.92
CA GLY A 5 13.51 -6.30 4.32
C GLY A 5 12.36 -6.00 5.28
N GLN A 6 12.70 -5.81 6.55
CA GLN A 6 11.78 -5.47 7.63
C GLN A 6 11.72 -3.95 7.78
N PRO A 7 10.57 -3.31 7.57
CA PRO A 7 10.44 -1.87 7.78
C PRO A 7 10.42 -1.56 9.28
N GLU A 8 10.94 -0.38 9.65
CA GLU A 8 10.87 0.13 11.02
C GLU A 8 9.45 0.47 11.44
N ILE A 9 8.75 1.20 10.56
CA ILE A 9 7.36 1.58 10.71
C ILE A 9 6.66 1.34 9.37
N SER A 10 5.52 0.66 9.40
CA SER A 10 4.64 0.49 8.24
C SER A 10 3.45 1.43 8.39
N VAL A 11 3.40 2.46 7.55
CA VAL A 11 2.26 3.39 7.51
C VAL A 11 1.17 2.76 6.67
N ILE A 12 0.08 2.34 7.31
CA ILE A 12 -1.03 1.63 6.68
C ILE A 12 -2.34 2.16 7.23
N ASP A 13 -3.37 2.20 6.38
CA ASP A 13 -4.72 2.58 6.76
C ASP A 13 -5.30 1.69 7.87
N THR A 14 -6.28 2.23 8.59
CA THR A 14 -6.90 1.61 9.76
C THR A 14 -7.95 0.54 9.43
N LEU A 15 -7.97 0.03 8.19
CA LEU A 15 -8.92 -1.03 7.82
C LEU A 15 -8.64 -2.31 8.63
N ARG A 16 -9.71 -2.96 9.08
CA ARG A 16 -9.66 -4.16 9.93
C ARG A 16 -8.87 -5.32 9.30
N SER A 17 -8.92 -5.44 7.97
CA SER A 17 -8.17 -6.44 7.20
C SER A 17 -6.66 -6.28 7.34
N TYR A 18 -6.15 -5.05 7.33
CA TYR A 18 -4.72 -4.78 7.52
C TYR A 18 -4.27 -5.11 8.94
N GLY A 19 -5.06 -4.73 9.96
CA GLY A 19 -4.76 -5.09 11.34
C GLY A 19 -4.68 -6.61 11.55
N ALA A 20 -5.56 -7.38 10.92
CA ALA A 20 -5.50 -8.85 10.96
C ALA A 20 -4.25 -9.39 10.25
N ALA A 21 -3.93 -8.88 9.06
CA ALA A 21 -2.74 -9.29 8.31
C ALA A 21 -1.44 -8.99 9.07
N MET A 22 -1.35 -7.82 9.72
CA MET A 22 -0.17 -7.41 10.49
C MET A 22 0.03 -8.29 11.74
N LYS A 23 -1.05 -8.82 12.33
CA LYS A 23 -0.95 -9.82 13.40
C LYS A 23 -0.40 -11.15 12.89
N VAL A 24 -0.85 -11.61 11.73
CA VAL A 24 -0.36 -12.85 11.11
C VAL A 24 1.12 -12.73 10.72
N ILE A 25 1.54 -11.56 10.24
CA ILE A 25 2.94 -11.26 9.87
C ILE A 25 3.82 -11.03 11.12
N GLY A 26 3.22 -10.75 12.28
CA GLY A 26 3.94 -10.49 13.53
C GLY A 26 4.56 -9.09 13.61
N ASN A 27 4.04 -8.11 12.85
CA ASN A 27 4.55 -6.73 12.83
C ASN A 27 3.50 -5.69 13.24
N ALA A 28 2.44 -6.11 13.94
CA ALA A 28 1.32 -5.26 14.36
C ALA A 28 1.75 -4.02 15.15
N GLU A 29 2.77 -4.12 16.00
CA GLU A 29 3.26 -2.99 16.81
C GLU A 29 3.98 -1.91 16.00
N ARG A 30 4.39 -2.23 14.77
CA ARG A 30 5.10 -1.31 13.87
C ARG A 30 4.16 -0.56 12.94
N GLN A 31 2.84 -0.63 13.17
CA GLN A 31 1.86 0.08 12.36
C GLN A 31 1.83 1.57 12.75
N GLY A 32 2.22 2.43 11.82
CA GLY A 32 1.99 3.86 11.91
C GLY A 32 0.62 4.22 11.35
N ILE A 33 -0.19 4.93 12.14
CA ILE A 33 -1.50 5.43 11.72
C ILE A 33 -1.39 6.95 11.58
N GLY A 34 -1.80 7.50 10.43
CA GLY A 34 -1.77 8.94 10.22
C GLY A 34 -2.50 9.35 8.94
N GLN A 35 -3.45 10.29 9.07
CA GLN A 35 -4.37 10.71 8.00
C GLN A 35 -3.68 11.26 6.75
N TRP A 36 -2.48 11.83 6.90
CA TRP A 36 -1.69 12.38 5.79
C TRP A 36 -0.42 11.58 5.52
N SER A 37 -0.11 10.60 6.37
CA SER A 37 1.13 9.83 6.32
C SER A 37 1.10 8.78 5.20
N ASN A 38 -0.09 8.35 4.78
CA ASN A 38 -0.28 7.41 3.67
C ASN A 38 -0.22 8.09 2.29
N ASN A 39 -0.22 9.43 2.21
CA ASN A 39 -0.32 10.17 0.94
C ASN A 39 0.79 9.82 -0.06
N ARG A 40 1.98 9.47 0.45
CA ARG A 40 3.08 9.00 -0.37
C ARG A 40 2.73 7.69 -1.10
N VAL A 41 2.08 6.76 -0.40
CA VAL A 41 1.62 5.49 -0.97
C VAL A 41 0.47 5.74 -1.95
N GLU A 42 -0.48 6.60 -1.58
CA GLU A 42 -1.59 6.97 -2.48
C GLU A 42 -1.08 7.60 -3.79
N ASN A 43 -0.14 8.53 -3.71
CA ASN A 43 0.45 9.16 -4.90
C ASN A 43 1.31 8.19 -5.72
N ALA A 44 1.92 7.17 -5.10
CA ALA A 44 2.66 6.13 -5.82
C ALA A 44 1.74 5.30 -6.73
N HIS A 45 0.42 5.27 -6.49
CA HIS A 45 -0.53 4.61 -7.38
C HIS A 45 -0.80 5.37 -8.68
N LEU A 46 -0.58 6.70 -8.73
CA LEU A 46 -0.86 7.52 -9.91
C LEU A 46 -0.18 7.03 -11.20
N PRO A 47 1.14 6.75 -11.24
CA PRO A 47 1.79 6.23 -12.45
C PRO A 47 1.22 4.88 -12.89
N PHE A 48 0.87 4.01 -11.94
CA PHE A 48 0.27 2.72 -12.25
C PHE A 48 -1.14 2.88 -12.83
N ARG A 49 -1.99 3.72 -12.21
CA ARG A 49 -3.34 4.04 -12.71
C ARG A 49 -3.28 4.63 -14.13
N ARG A 50 -2.31 5.49 -14.41
CA ARG A 50 -2.08 6.04 -15.76
C ARG A 50 -1.74 4.95 -16.78
N ARG A 51 -0.84 4.03 -16.43
CA ARG A 51 -0.48 2.89 -17.31
C ARG A 51 -1.65 1.96 -17.55
N VAL A 52 -2.41 1.60 -16.51
CA VAL A 52 -3.60 0.74 -16.64
C VAL A 52 -4.66 1.38 -17.54
N ARG A 53 -4.93 2.68 -17.36
CA ARG A 53 -5.85 3.42 -18.24
C ARG A 53 -5.38 3.42 -19.70
N ALA A 54 -4.09 3.67 -19.94
CA ALA A 54 -3.53 3.59 -21.30
C ALA A 54 -3.72 2.19 -21.92
N MET A 55 -3.44 1.12 -21.15
CA MET A 55 -3.63 -0.26 -21.61
C MET A 55 -5.09 -0.60 -21.91
N LEU A 56 -6.04 -0.08 -21.14
CA LEU A 56 -7.47 -0.29 -21.39
C LEU A 56 -7.90 0.27 -22.75
N HIS A 57 -7.38 1.44 -23.15
CA HIS A 57 -7.68 2.02 -24.46
C HIS A 57 -7.21 1.13 -25.63
N PHE A 58 -6.06 0.47 -25.50
CA PHE A 58 -5.57 -0.49 -26.52
C PHE A 58 -6.37 -1.79 -26.55
N ARG A 59 -7.01 -2.17 -25.44
CA ARG A 59 -7.80 -3.41 -25.35
C ARG A 59 -9.26 -3.22 -25.80
N GLN A 60 -9.70 -1.97 -25.92
CA GLN A 60 -11.04 -1.62 -26.38
C GLN A 60 -11.11 -1.36 -27.90
N MET A 61 -9.98 -1.48 -28.60
CA MET A 61 -9.90 -1.62 -30.06
C MET A 61 -10.01 -3.10 -30.42
#